data_AF-A0A3C2E709-F1
#
_entry.id   AF-A0A3C2E709-F1
#
_cell.length_a   1.000
_cell.length_b   1.000
_cell.length_c   1.000
_cell.angle_alpha   90.00
_cell.angle_beta   90.00
_cell.angle_gamma   90.00
#
_symmetry.space_group_name_H-M   'P 1'
#
loop_
_entity.id
_entity.type
_entity.pdbx_description
1 polymer ?
#
loop_
_entity_poly.entity_id
_entity_poly.type
_entity_poly.pdbx_seq_one_letter_code
_entity_poly.pdbx_strand_id
1 'polypeptide(L)'
;GWLTDKLGPKWLGAYMAIPAIALVVALPLYVLSLSMPVGAAAFMVLAVASALGSVWYGPVWATAQNLVAPGMRAMASAVLLFVINIIGLGIGPFAIGALSDFLRASYGADALRIAILLIAALVIPAAAFFYAASRRLHKDWEAAR
;
A
#
# COMPACT_ATOMS: atom_id res chain seq x y z
N GLY A 1 -0.97 13.31 1.37
CA GLY A 1 -0.65 14.64 1.92
C GLY A 1 -1.93 15.43 2.05
N TRP A 2 -2.34 16.15 1.01
CA TRP A 2 -3.45 17.10 1.08
C TRP A 2 -4.75 16.59 1.74
N LEU A 3 -5.23 15.39 1.37
CA LEU A 3 -6.49 14.84 1.92
C LEU A 3 -6.38 14.50 3.41
N THR A 4 -5.25 13.95 3.84
CA THR A 4 -4.96 13.67 5.25
C THR A 4 -4.63 14.93 6.04
N ASP A 5 -4.02 15.95 5.43
CA ASP A 5 -3.71 17.21 6.11
C ASP A 5 -4.98 18.06 6.36
N LYS A 6 -6.01 17.88 5.52
CA LYS A 6 -7.31 18.55 5.70
C LYS A 6 -8.21 17.88 6.74
N LEU A 7 -8.14 16.55 6.87
CA LEU A 7 -8.98 15.75 7.78
C LEU A 7 -8.29 15.40 9.10
N GLY A 8 -6.95 15.31 9.08
CA GLY A 8 -6.09 14.97 10.20
C GLY A 8 -6.24 15.84 11.45
N PRO A 9 -6.42 17.17 11.34
CA PRO A 9 -6.65 18.04 12.49
C PRO A 9 -7.95 17.75 13.25
N LYS A 10 -8.93 17.10 12.59
CA LYS A 10 -10.24 16.76 13.18
C LYS A 10 -10.35 15.28 13.56
N TRP A 11 -9.65 14.40 12.84
CA TRP A 11 -9.63 12.98 13.11
C TRP A 11 -8.25 12.41 12.79
N LEU A 12 -7.46 12.23 13.84
CA LEU A 12 -6.10 11.70 13.76
C LEU A 12 -6.07 10.30 13.11
N GLY A 13 -7.11 9.49 13.31
CA GLY A 13 -7.29 8.20 12.64
C GLY A 13 -7.43 8.28 11.11
N ALA A 14 -7.77 9.46 10.54
CA ALA A 14 -7.87 9.67 9.09
C ALA A 14 -6.54 9.38 8.37
N TYR A 15 -5.40 9.56 9.04
CA TYR A 15 -4.09 9.26 8.48
C TYR A 15 -3.94 7.79 8.08
N MET A 16 -4.59 6.86 8.79
CA MET A 16 -4.50 5.43 8.47
C MET A 16 -5.78 4.87 7.84
N ALA A 17 -6.94 5.49 8.10
CA ALA A 17 -8.20 5.09 7.49
C ALA A 17 -8.26 5.39 5.98
N ILE A 18 -7.71 6.54 5.53
CA ILE A 18 -7.70 6.91 4.10
C ILE A 18 -6.87 5.90 3.28
N PRO A 19 -5.63 5.56 3.66
CA PRO A 19 -4.88 4.48 3.00
C PRO A 19 -5.62 3.13 2.97
N ALA A 20 -6.27 2.74 4.07
CA ALA A 20 -7.01 1.48 4.13
C ALA A 20 -8.11 1.42 3.06
N ILE A 21 -8.92 2.49 2.95
CA ILE A 21 -10.00 2.57 1.96
C ILE A 21 -9.43 2.63 0.54
N ALA A 22 -8.39 3.46 0.32
CA ALA A 22 -7.76 3.60 -0.99
C ALA A 22 -7.20 2.26 -1.49
N LEU A 23 -6.58 1.48 -0.62
CA LEU A 23 -6.06 0.14 -0.91
C LEU A 23 -7.17 -0.84 -1.28
N VAL A 24 -8.27 -0.87 -0.53
CA VAL A 24 -9.43 -1.73 -0.81
C VAL A 24 -10.09 -1.37 -2.15
N VAL A 25 -10.16 -0.08 -2.49
CA VAL A 25 -10.71 0.39 -3.78
C VAL A 25 -9.74 0.18 -4.94
N ALA A 26 -8.43 0.28 -4.71
CA ALA A 26 -7.41 0.04 -5.73
C ALA A 26 -7.41 -1.42 -6.20
N LEU A 27 -7.65 -2.38 -5.30
CA LEU A 27 -7.63 -3.81 -5.62
C LEU A 27 -8.59 -4.22 -6.76
N PRO A 28 -9.91 -3.93 -6.72
CA PRO A 28 -10.82 -4.27 -7.81
C PRO A 28 -10.47 -3.53 -9.11
N LEU A 29 -9.88 -2.33 -9.04
CA LEU A 29 -9.43 -1.62 -10.24
C LEU A 29 -8.20 -2.29 -10.87
N TYR A 30 -7.25 -2.79 -10.06
CA TYR A 30 -6.14 -3.60 -10.56
C TYR A 30 -6.63 -4.91 -11.21
N VAL A 31 -7.59 -5.60 -10.57
CA VAL A 31 -8.20 -6.82 -11.12
C VAL A 31 -8.88 -6.50 -12.46
N LEU A 32 -9.62 -5.40 -12.52
CA LEU A 32 -10.30 -4.95 -13.72
C LEU A 32 -9.30 -4.62 -14.84
N SER A 33 -8.27 -3.81 -14.56
CA SER A 33 -7.28 -3.44 -15.59
C SER A 33 -6.55 -4.64 -16.17
N LEU A 34 -6.21 -5.63 -15.32
CA LEU A 34 -5.54 -6.85 -15.76
C LEU A 34 -6.47 -7.80 -16.53
N SER A 35 -7.78 -7.60 -16.43
CA SER A 35 -8.78 -8.40 -17.15
C SER A 35 -9.23 -7.77 -18.46
N MET A 36 -8.82 -6.54 -18.73
CA MET A 36 -9.10 -5.84 -19.98
C MET A 36 -8.09 -6.22 -21.07
N PRO A 37 -8.50 -6.20 -22.35
CA PRO A 37 -7.55 -6.23 -23.46
C PRO A 37 -6.57 -5.07 -23.39
N VAL A 38 -5.33 -5.32 -23.83
CA VAL A 38 -4.27 -4.30 -23.85
C VAL A 38 -4.73 -3.10 -24.71
N GLY A 39 -4.77 -1.92 -24.10
CA GLY A 39 -5.23 -0.69 -24.77
C GLY A 39 -5.36 0.48 -23.81
N ALA A 40 -5.69 1.65 -24.35
CA ALA A 40 -5.74 2.91 -23.60
C ALA A 40 -6.67 2.83 -22.36
N ALA A 41 -7.81 2.15 -22.48
CA ALA A 41 -8.74 1.99 -21.37
C ALA A 41 -8.14 1.17 -20.21
N ALA A 42 -7.42 0.08 -20.51
CA ALA A 42 -6.73 -0.72 -19.49
C ALA A 42 -5.64 0.08 -18.77
N PHE A 43 -4.86 0.88 -19.53
CA PHE A 43 -3.85 1.77 -18.96
C PHE A 43 -4.45 2.87 -18.08
N MET A 44 -5.60 3.45 -18.48
CA MET A 44 -6.29 4.46 -17.67
C MET A 44 -6.78 3.90 -16.34
N VAL A 45 -7.41 2.71 -16.36
CA VAL A 45 -7.86 2.04 -15.13
C VAL A 45 -6.66 1.67 -14.25
N LEU A 46 -5.58 1.16 -14.85
CA LEU A 46 -4.34 0.86 -14.14
C LEU A 46 -3.74 2.11 -13.51
N ALA A 47 -3.70 3.24 -14.22
CA ALA A 47 -3.18 4.50 -13.71
C ALA A 47 -3.98 4.98 -12.49
N VAL A 48 -5.31 4.88 -12.53
CA VAL A 48 -6.17 5.21 -11.37
C VAL A 48 -5.90 4.26 -10.20
N ALA A 49 -5.80 2.95 -10.47
CA ALA A 49 -5.48 1.95 -9.46
C ALA A 49 -4.12 2.21 -8.81
N SER A 50 -3.09 2.56 -9.59
CA SER A 50 -1.76 2.91 -9.12
C SER A 50 -1.74 4.22 -8.33
N ALA A 51 -2.50 5.23 -8.77
CA ALA A 51 -2.64 6.48 -8.02
C ALA A 51 -3.23 6.22 -6.63
N LEU A 52 -4.33 5.45 -6.54
CA LEU A 52 -4.92 5.05 -5.26
C LEU A 52 -3.97 4.19 -4.41
N GLY A 53 -3.27 3.26 -5.05
CA GLY A 53 -2.24 2.43 -4.42
C GLY A 53 -1.02 3.22 -3.91
N SER A 54 -0.85 4.48 -4.30
CA SER A 54 0.22 5.37 -3.80
C SER A 54 -0.21 6.24 -2.62
N VAL A 55 -1.50 6.29 -2.29
CA VAL A 55 -2.05 7.21 -1.27
C VAL A 55 -1.45 6.96 0.11
N TRP A 56 -1.02 5.73 0.42
CA TRP A 56 -0.44 5.36 1.70
C TRP A 56 0.91 6.03 2.01
N TYR A 57 1.68 6.44 0.99
CA TYR A 57 3.01 7.01 1.21
C TYR A 57 2.92 8.23 2.15
N GLY A 58 2.20 9.27 1.76
CA GLY A 58 2.15 10.51 2.56
C GLY A 58 1.78 10.29 4.04
N PRO A 59 0.68 9.59 4.35
CA PRO A 59 0.24 9.42 5.73
C PRO A 59 1.14 8.52 6.58
N VAL A 60 1.72 7.46 6.01
CA VAL A 60 2.69 6.60 6.71
C VAL A 60 3.95 7.37 7.05
N TRP A 61 4.47 8.13 6.09
CA TRP A 61 5.62 8.98 6.30
C TRP A 61 5.35 10.05 7.36
N ALA A 62 4.23 10.78 7.27
CA ALA A 62 3.88 11.79 8.27
C ALA A 62 3.73 11.20 9.68
N THR A 63 3.11 10.03 9.78
CA THR A 63 2.92 9.33 11.05
C THR A 63 4.24 8.89 11.66
N ALA A 64 5.10 8.22 10.88
CA ALA A 64 6.42 7.80 11.34
C ALA A 64 7.27 8.97 11.87
N GLN A 65 7.19 10.15 11.22
CA GLN A 65 7.93 11.35 11.63
C GLN A 65 7.36 12.03 12.88
N ASN A 66 6.06 11.88 13.13
CA ASN A 66 5.37 12.49 14.28
C ASN A 66 5.41 11.61 15.54
N LEU A 67 5.61 10.29 15.42
CA LEU A 67 5.76 9.39 16.58
C LEU A 67 7.16 9.43 17.21
N VAL A 68 8.14 10.07 16.57
CA VAL A 68 9.53 10.08 17.03
C VAL A 68 9.99 11.48 17.40
N ALA A 69 10.94 11.57 18.34
CA ALA A 69 11.57 12.83 18.71
C ALA A 69 12.29 13.48 17.51
N PRO A 70 12.41 14.82 17.45
CA PRO A 70 13.01 15.53 16.31
C PRO A 70 14.41 15.02 15.90
N GLY A 71 15.26 14.67 16.87
CA GLY A 71 16.60 14.15 16.61
C GLY A 71 16.65 12.73 16.01
N MET A 72 15.57 11.96 16.11
CA MET A 72 15.48 10.57 15.62
C MET A 72 14.79 10.46 14.25
N ARG A 73 14.29 11.57 13.70
CA ARG A 73 13.56 11.62 12.42
C ARG A 73 14.35 11.03 11.24
N ALA A 74 15.65 11.29 11.18
CA ALA A 74 16.52 10.72 10.16
C ALA A 74 16.60 9.18 10.27
N MET A 75 16.75 8.65 11.48
CA MET A 75 16.76 7.21 11.74
C MET A 75 15.42 6.57 11.40
N ALA A 76 14.30 7.21 11.75
CA ALA A 76 12.96 6.73 11.40
C ALA A 76 12.76 6.63 9.89
N SER A 77 13.19 7.64 9.12
CA SER A 77 13.19 7.60 7.65
C SER A 77 14.05 6.45 7.11
N ALA A 78 15.25 6.28 7.66
CA ALA A 78 16.19 5.25 7.22
C ALA A 78 15.63 3.84 7.45
N VAL A 79 15.05 3.57 8.63
CA VAL A 79 14.41 2.28 8.94
C VAL A 79 13.19 2.06 8.04
N LEU A 80 12.35 3.07 7.84
CA LEU A 80 11.18 2.96 6.97
C LEU A 80 11.59 2.63 5.53
N LEU A 81 12.58 3.34 4.98
CA LEU A 81 13.12 3.07 3.64
C LEU A 81 13.75 1.69 3.55
N PHE A 82 14.52 1.28 4.56
CA PHE A 82 15.14 -0.03 4.59
C PHE A 82 14.09 -1.14 4.47
N VAL A 83 13.01 -1.06 5.27
CA VAL A 83 11.91 -2.02 5.23
C VAL A 83 11.19 -2.00 3.88
N ILE A 84 10.84 -0.82 3.35
CA ILE A 84 10.14 -0.68 2.07
C ILE A 84 10.98 -1.23 0.91
N ASN A 85 12.28 -0.92 0.89
CA ASN A 85 13.15 -1.36 -0.21
C ASN A 85 13.40 -2.86 -0.16
N ILE A 86 13.69 -3.44 1.01
CA ILE A 86 13.97 -4.89 1.09
C ILE A 86 12.70 -5.71 0.88
N ILE A 87 11.61 -5.38 1.57
CA ILE A 87 10.39 -6.20 1.50
C ILE A 87 9.62 -5.89 0.22
N GLY A 88 9.37 -4.61 -0.05
CA GLY A 88 8.57 -4.19 -1.20
C GLY A 88 9.30 -4.41 -2.52
N LEU A 89 10.48 -3.81 -2.67
CA LEU A 89 11.22 -3.82 -3.94
C LEU A 89 12.14 -5.04 -4.10
N GLY A 90 12.66 -5.59 -3.00
CA GLY A 90 13.51 -6.78 -3.03
C GLY A 90 12.70 -8.05 -3.16
N ILE A 91 11.86 -8.35 -2.16
CA ILE A 91 11.11 -9.62 -2.11
C ILE A 91 9.94 -9.61 -3.10
N GLY A 92 9.27 -8.48 -3.31
CA GLY A 92 8.06 -8.38 -4.15
C GLY A 92 8.21 -8.97 -5.56
N PRO A 93 9.09 -8.43 -6.42
CA PRO A 93 9.27 -8.93 -7.78
C PRO A 93 9.74 -10.39 -7.83
N PHE A 94 10.62 -10.79 -6.91
CA PHE A 94 11.08 -12.17 -6.80
C PHE A 94 9.93 -13.13 -6.47
N ALA A 95 9.09 -12.79 -5.49
CA ALA A 95 7.94 -13.59 -5.11
C ALA A 95 6.92 -13.71 -6.25
N ILE A 96 6.67 -12.63 -7.00
CA ILE A 96 5.82 -12.65 -8.20
C ILE A 96 6.41 -13.57 -9.26
N GLY A 97 7.71 -13.46 -9.54
CA GLY A 97 8.39 -14.32 -10.51
C GLY A 97 8.35 -15.80 -10.13
N ALA A 98 8.74 -16.14 -8.90
CA ALA A 98 8.74 -17.51 -8.40
C ALA A 98 7.34 -18.12 -8.40
N LEU A 99 6.32 -17.36 -7.97
CA LEU A 99 4.93 -17.82 -8.00
C LEU A 99 4.43 -17.99 -9.44
N SER A 100 4.78 -17.08 -10.36
CA SER A 100 4.48 -17.21 -11.78
C SER A 100 5.10 -18.47 -12.37
N ASP A 101 6.38 -18.75 -12.07
CA ASP A 101 7.07 -19.94 -12.57
C ASP A 101 6.44 -21.23 -12.03
N PHE A 102 6.03 -21.25 -10.76
CA PHE A 102 5.28 -22.37 -10.17
C PHE A 102 3.91 -22.58 -10.85
N LEU A 103 3.20 -21.49 -11.17
CA LEU A 103 1.88 -21.54 -11.79
C LEU A 103 1.91 -21.82 -13.30
N ARG A 104 3.07 -21.71 -13.97
CA ARG A 104 3.21 -21.95 -15.42
C ARG A 104 2.70 -23.32 -15.85
N ALA A 105 2.92 -24.36 -15.04
CA ALA A 105 2.47 -25.71 -15.37
C ALA A 105 0.94 -25.84 -15.45
N SER A 106 0.19 -25.04 -14.68
CA SER A 106 -1.28 -25.10 -14.64
C SER A 106 -1.95 -24.01 -15.50
N TYR A 107 -1.32 -22.84 -15.64
CA TYR A 107 -1.94 -21.65 -16.22
C TYR A 107 -1.22 -21.09 -17.46
N GLY A 108 -0.08 -21.65 -17.86
CA GLY A 108 0.62 -21.29 -19.09
C GLY A 108 0.89 -19.78 -19.19
N ALA A 109 0.37 -19.14 -20.24
CA ALA A 109 0.56 -17.72 -20.51
C ALA A 109 -0.11 -16.81 -19.46
N ASP A 110 -1.15 -17.28 -18.77
CA ASP A 110 -1.86 -16.51 -17.73
C ASP A 110 -1.20 -16.60 -16.34
N ALA A 111 -0.18 -17.44 -16.17
CA ALA A 111 0.46 -17.68 -14.88
C ALA A 111 0.99 -16.40 -14.21
N LEU A 112 1.58 -15.49 -14.99
CA LEU A 112 2.08 -14.22 -14.47
C LEU A 112 0.94 -13.32 -13.99
N ARG A 113 -0.14 -13.22 -14.76
CA ARG A 113 -1.32 -12.44 -14.39
C ARG A 113 -1.92 -12.96 -13.09
N ILE A 114 -2.04 -14.28 -12.94
CA ILE A 114 -2.58 -14.90 -11.73
C ILE A 114 -1.64 -14.69 -10.55
N ALA A 115 -0.32 -14.82 -10.73
CA ALA A 115 0.65 -14.53 -9.68
C ALA A 115 0.55 -13.09 -9.18
N ILE A 116 0.42 -12.12 -10.08
CA ILE A 116 0.21 -10.70 -9.73
C ILE A 116 -1.10 -10.53 -8.94
N LEU A 117 -2.20 -11.16 -9.36
CA LEU A 117 -3.49 -11.06 -8.67
C LEU A 117 -3.45 -11.68 -7.27
N LEU A 118 -2.82 -12.84 -7.10
CA LEU A 118 -2.67 -13.50 -5.81
C LEU A 118 -1.83 -12.66 -4.84
N ILE A 119 -0.74 -12.06 -5.32
CA ILE A 119 0.11 -11.20 -4.50
C ILE A 119 -0.58 -9.86 -4.22
N ALA A 120 -1.34 -9.31 -5.18
CA ALA A 120 -2.15 -8.13 -4.96
C ALA A 120 -3.22 -8.34 -3.87
N ALA A 121 -3.69 -9.57 -3.64
CA ALA A 121 -4.60 -9.87 -2.54
C ALA A 121 -4.00 -9.63 -1.15
N LEU A 122 -2.66 -9.55 -1.01
CA LEU A 122 -2.00 -9.13 0.24
C LEU A 122 -2.35 -7.69 0.66
N VAL A 123 -2.95 -6.91 -0.24
CA VAL A 123 -3.53 -5.61 0.09
C VAL A 123 -4.68 -5.72 1.10
N ILE A 124 -5.39 -6.84 1.15
CA ILE A 124 -6.50 -7.07 2.10
C ILE A 124 -6.01 -7.09 3.55
N PRO A 125 -5.04 -7.96 3.95
CA PRO A 125 -4.50 -7.91 5.30
C PRO A 125 -3.77 -6.58 5.58
N ALA A 126 -3.11 -5.96 4.59
CA ALA A 126 -2.52 -4.65 4.77
C ALA A 126 -3.57 -3.58 5.11
N ALA A 127 -4.69 -3.54 4.40
CA ALA A 127 -5.81 -2.63 4.69
C ALA A 127 -6.41 -2.89 6.09
N ALA A 128 -6.50 -4.15 6.51
CA ALA A 128 -6.92 -4.50 7.86
C ALA A 128 -5.95 -3.96 8.92
N PHE A 129 -4.63 -4.04 8.70
CA PHE A 129 -3.64 -3.44 9.59
C PHE A 129 -3.72 -1.92 9.62
N PHE A 130 -3.90 -1.26 8.47
CA PHE A 130 -4.11 0.19 8.41
C PHE A 130 -5.36 0.60 9.18
N TYR A 131 -6.46 -0.14 9.03
CA TYR A 131 -7.69 0.12 9.77
C TYR A 131 -7.55 -0.17 11.28
N ALA A 132 -6.81 -1.21 11.67
CA ALA A 132 -6.51 -1.46 13.07
C ALA A 132 -5.65 -0.33 13.68
N ALA A 133 -4.65 0.15 12.92
CA ALA A 133 -3.81 1.27 13.32
C ALA A 133 -4.61 2.58 13.43
N SER A 134 -5.58 2.83 12.54
CA SER A 134 -6.41 4.04 12.62
C SER A 134 -7.20 4.16 13.93
N ARG A 135 -7.53 3.02 14.56
CA ARG A 135 -8.22 2.98 15.87
C ARG A 135 -7.28 3.20 17.05
N ARG A 136 -5.98 2.94 16.90
CA ARG A 136 -4.97 3.03 17.97
C ARG A 136 -4.15 4.32 17.91
N LEU A 137 -4.05 4.92 16.73
CA LEU A 137 -3.19 6.07 16.48
C LEU A 137 -3.46 7.27 17.40
N HIS A 138 -4.71 7.48 17.82
CA HIS A 138 -5.04 8.54 18.77
C HIS A 138 -4.34 8.34 20.13
N LYS A 139 -4.31 7.11 20.64
CA LYS A 139 -3.65 6.77 21.92
C LYS A 139 -2.14 6.89 21.82
N ASP A 140 -1.57 6.43 20.69
CA ASP A 140 -0.12 6.45 20.48
C ASP A 140 0.41 7.88 20.30
N TRP A 141 -0.38 8.78 19.70
CA TRP A 141 -0.03 10.19 19.57
C TRP A 141 -0.15 10.99 20.87
N GLU A 142 -1.10 10.67 21.74
CA GLU A 142 -1.17 11.28 23.07
C GLU A 142 -0.02 10.83 23.97
N ALA A 143 0.40 9.56 23.89
CA ALA A 143 1.52 9.02 24.66
C ALA A 143 2.90 9.53 24.22
N ALA A 144 3.02 10.01 22.97
CA ALA A 144 4.28 10.51 22.40
C ALA A 144 4.53 12.01 22.65
N ARG A 145 3.61 12.71 23.30
CA ARG A 145 3.67 14.16 23.58
C ARG A 145 4.09 14.44 25.02
#